data_AF-A0A354H2P3-F1
#
_entry.id   AF-A0A354H2P3-F1
#
_cell.length_a   1.000
_cell.length_b   1.000
_cell.length_c   1.000
_cell.angle_alpha   90.00
_cell.angle_beta   90.00
_cell.angle_gamma   90.00
#
_symmetry.space_group_name_H-M   'P 1'
#
loop_
_entity.id
_entity.type
_entity.pdbx_description
1 polymer ?
#
loop_
_entity_poly.entity_id
_entity_poly.type
_entity_poly.pdbx_seq_one_letter_code
_entity_poly.pdbx_strand_id
1 'polypeptide(L)'
;MTLRDIVNKEIFKQSGYVAPEVTGAIKMDANENPFTIQEPLKRKLFEKMAGIDLNRYPVAGAPELREGFAQYYGVDKDMIMLGNGSDELIQ
;
A
#
# COMPACT_ATOMS: atom_id res chain seq x y z
N MET A 1 9.05 35.86 3.14
CA MET A 1 8.08 34.77 3.37
C MET A 1 8.88 33.50 3.58
N THR A 2 8.76 32.89 4.74
CA THR A 2 9.48 31.68 5.16
C THR A 2 8.49 30.52 5.31
N LEU A 3 8.99 29.28 5.38
CA LEU A 3 8.16 28.09 5.65
C LEU A 3 7.30 28.25 6.91
N ARG A 4 7.79 28.96 7.93
CA ARG A 4 7.07 29.24 9.18
C ARG A 4 5.83 30.11 8.98
N ASP A 5 5.77 30.88 7.90
CA ASP A 5 4.67 31.81 7.64
C ASP A 5 3.49 31.14 6.91
N ILE A 6 3.67 29.91 6.41
CA ILE A 6 2.68 29.17 5.60
C ILE A 6 2.27 27.82 6.20
N VAL A 7 3.14 27.19 6.99
CA VAL A 7 2.86 25.87 7.58
C VAL A 7 2.11 26.04 8.90
N ASN A 8 1.11 25.17 9.14
CA ASN A 8 0.42 25.12 10.43
C ASN A 8 1.43 24.93 11.58
N LYS A 9 1.28 25.73 12.64
CA LYS A 9 2.23 25.75 13.77
C LYS A 9 2.41 24.39 14.43
N GLU A 10 1.37 23.56 14.49
CA GLU A 10 1.46 22.23 15.08
C GLU A 10 2.19 21.24 14.18
N ILE A 11 2.02 21.33 12.86
CA ILE A 11 2.81 20.53 11.90
C ILE A 11 4.29 20.93 11.98
N PHE A 12 4.59 22.22 12.11
CA PHE A 12 5.98 22.70 12.19
C PHE A 12 6.74 22.18 13.42
N LYS A 13 6.03 21.81 14.50
CA LYS A 13 6.63 21.24 15.71
C LYS A 13 6.89 19.73 15.60
N GLN A 14 6.31 19.05 14.62
CA GLN A 14 6.47 17.61 14.46
C GLN A 14 7.80 17.30 13.78
N SER A 15 8.41 16.19 14.17
CA SER A 15 9.49 15.57 13.42
C SER A 15 8.89 14.52 12.49
N GLY A 16 9.25 14.58 11.20
CA GLY A 16 8.84 13.56 10.25
C GLY A 16 9.45 12.20 10.61
N TYR A 17 8.78 11.12 10.21
CA TYR A 17 9.32 9.77 10.33
C TYR A 17 10.62 9.65 9.50
N VAL A 18 11.67 9.09 10.11
CA VAL A 18 12.97 8.86 9.46
C VAL A 18 13.21 7.35 9.38
N ALA A 19 13.16 6.80 8.17
CA ALA A 19 13.50 5.41 7.93
C ALA A 19 15.03 5.24 7.90
N PRO A 20 15.61 4.27 8.63
CA PRO A 20 17.05 4.01 8.59
C PRO A 20 17.46 3.31 7.28
N GLU A 21 18.56 3.75 6.67
CA GLU A 21 19.20 3.02 5.56
C GLU A 21 20.17 1.98 6.13
N VAL A 22 19.90 0.70 5.87
CA VAL A 22 20.71 -0.40 6.37
C VAL A 22 21.32 -1.15 5.18
N THR A 23 22.65 -1.16 5.09
CA THR A 23 23.40 -1.96 4.11
C THR A 23 24.33 -2.94 4.82
N GLY A 24 24.46 -4.16 4.30
CA GLY A 24 25.36 -5.17 4.87
C GLY A 24 24.92 -5.81 6.20
N ALA A 25 23.70 -5.56 6.68
CA ALA A 25 23.15 -6.18 7.89
C ALA A 25 21.91 -7.04 7.59
N ILE A 26 21.57 -7.93 8.53
CA ILE A 26 20.32 -8.69 8.50
C ILE A 26 19.21 -7.76 9.01
N LYS A 27 18.28 -7.40 8.13
CA LYS A 27 17.13 -6.55 8.48
C LYS A 27 16.09 -7.38 9.26
N MET A 28 15.81 -6.97 10.49
CA MET A 28 14.83 -7.61 11.39
C MET A 28 14.04 -6.58 12.22
N ASP A 29 14.09 -5.30 11.85
CA ASP A 29 13.46 -4.19 12.54
C ASP A 29 12.05 -3.87 12.01
N ALA A 30 11.63 -4.51 10.92
CA ALA A 30 10.30 -4.39 10.32
C ALA A 30 9.62 -5.76 10.18
N ASN A 31 8.29 -5.79 10.29
CA ASN A 31 7.47 -7.00 10.16
C ASN A 31 7.21 -7.39 8.69
N GLU A 32 8.25 -7.35 7.85
CA GLU A 32 8.17 -7.71 6.43
C GLU A 32 8.23 -9.23 6.26
N ASN A 33 7.65 -9.75 5.17
CA ASN A 33 7.81 -11.15 4.80
C ASN A 33 9.25 -11.37 4.27
N PRO A 34 10.06 -12.28 4.87
CA PRO A 34 11.45 -12.49 4.45
C PRO A 34 11.57 -13.27 3.14
N PHE A 35 10.49 -13.91 2.68
CA PHE A 35 10.49 -14.72 1.46
C PHE A 35 10.11 -13.87 0.25
N THR A 36 10.89 -14.00 -0.83
CA THR A 36 10.51 -13.44 -2.12
C THR A 36 9.30 -14.19 -2.70
N ILE A 37 8.58 -13.54 -3.62
CA ILE A 37 7.49 -14.19 -4.37
C ILE A 37 8.09 -15.32 -5.21
N GLN A 38 7.64 -16.55 -4.95
CA GLN A 38 8.12 -17.76 -5.62
C GLN A 38 7.42 -18.00 -6.97
N GLU A 39 8.03 -18.83 -7.82
CA GLU A 39 7.35 -19.36 -9.02
C GLU A 39 6.28 -20.39 -8.62
N PRO A 40 5.17 -20.51 -9.39
CA PRO A 40 4.84 -19.77 -10.62
C PRO A 40 4.13 -18.42 -10.37
N LEU A 41 3.94 -18.02 -9.11
CA LEU A 41 3.17 -16.82 -8.75
C LEU A 41 3.83 -15.54 -9.27
N LYS A 42 5.15 -15.44 -9.18
CA LYS A 42 5.92 -14.30 -9.69
C LYS A 42 5.64 -14.05 -11.17
N ARG A 43 5.75 -15.09 -12.01
CA ARG A 43 5.41 -14.98 -13.44
C ARG A 43 3.97 -14.56 -13.67
N LYS A 44 3.01 -15.20 -13.01
CA LYS A 44 1.57 -14.89 -13.15
C LYS A 44 1.27 -13.42 -12.81
N LEU A 45 1.92 -12.88 -11.77
CA LEU A 45 1.77 -11.48 -11.37
C LEU A 45 2.26 -10.53 -12.47
N PHE A 46 3.49 -10.73 -12.96
CA PHE A 46 4.07 -9.85 -13.99
C PHE A 46 3.33 -9.95 -15.32
N GLU A 47 2.88 -11.13 -15.74
CA GLU A 47 2.05 -11.31 -16.94
C GLU A 47 0.74 -10.53 -16.84
N LYS A 48 0.09 -10.54 -15.67
CA LYS A 48 -1.13 -9.75 -15.44
C LYS A 48 -0.86 -8.25 -15.45
N MET A 49 0.22 -7.80 -14.81
CA MET A 49 0.61 -6.39 -14.79
C MET A 49 0.94 -5.85 -16.20
N ALA A 50 1.60 -6.65 -17.03
CA ALA A 50 1.94 -6.26 -18.40
C ALA A 50 0.73 -6.03 -19.31
N GLY A 51 -0.43 -6.60 -18.96
CA GLY A 51 -1.68 -6.43 -19.70
C GLY A 51 -2.54 -5.24 -19.28
N ILE A 52 -2.07 -4.39 -18.35
CA ILE A 52 -2.86 -3.25 -17.84
C ILE A 52 -2.70 -2.03 -18.77
N ASP A 53 -3.82 -1.47 -19.21
CA ASP A 53 -3.87 -0.20 -19.94
C ASP A 53 -3.59 0.98 -18.99
N LEU A 54 -2.42 1.61 -19.12
CA LEU A 54 -1.99 2.73 -18.25
C LEU A 54 -2.53 4.10 -18.69
N ASN A 55 -3.22 4.17 -19.82
CA ASN A 55 -3.79 5.40 -20.37
C ASN A 55 -5.29 5.59 -20.03
N ARG A 56 -5.81 4.81 -19.07
CA ARG A 56 -7.19 4.88 -18.59
C ARG A 56 -7.20 4.84 -17.07
N TYR A 57 -8.19 5.52 -16.48
CA TYR A 57 -8.45 5.36 -15.06
C TYR A 57 -8.95 3.93 -14.77
N PRO A 58 -8.61 3.36 -13.60
CA PRO A 58 -9.15 2.08 -13.19
C PRO A 58 -10.65 2.18 -12.89
N VAL A 59 -11.32 1.02 -12.81
CA VAL A 59 -12.71 0.94 -12.37
C VAL A 59 -12.82 1.46 -10.93
N ALA A 60 -13.66 2.45 -10.72
CA ALA A 60 -13.85 3.07 -9.40
C ALA A 60 -14.30 2.03 -8.35
N GLY A 61 -13.64 2.05 -7.20
CA GLY A 61 -13.97 1.17 -6.06
C GLY A 61 -13.57 -0.30 -6.22
N ALA A 62 -12.89 -0.69 -7.30
CA ALA A 62 -12.34 -2.04 -7.55
C ALA A 62 -13.29 -3.19 -7.12
N PRO A 63 -14.50 -3.29 -7.71
CA PRO A 63 -15.54 -4.21 -7.27
C PRO A 63 -15.12 -5.68 -7.31
N GLU A 64 -14.33 -6.09 -8.31
CA GLU A 64 -13.80 -7.46 -8.42
C GLU A 64 -12.86 -7.82 -7.26
N LEU A 65 -12.04 -6.86 -6.81
CA LEU A 65 -11.14 -7.05 -5.68
C LEU A 65 -11.92 -7.16 -4.37
N ARG A 66 -12.95 -6.31 -4.20
CA ARG A 66 -13.86 -6.38 -3.03
C ARG A 66 -14.54 -7.73 -2.93
N GLU A 67 -15.08 -8.23 -4.04
CA GLU A 67 -15.73 -9.54 -4.10
C GLU A 67 -14.74 -10.67 -3.79
N GLY A 68 -13.54 -10.63 -4.35
CA GLY A 68 -12.50 -11.62 -4.08
C GLY A 68 -12.11 -11.70 -2.60
N PHE A 69 -11.96 -10.54 -1.93
CA PHE A 69 -11.70 -10.52 -0.49
C PHE A 69 -12.90 -10.96 0.35
N ALA A 70 -14.12 -10.56 -0.04
CA ALA A 70 -15.35 -10.97 0.64
C ALA A 70 -15.48 -12.51 0.67
N GLN A 71 -15.23 -13.16 -0.48
CA GLN A 71 -15.21 -14.61 -0.60
C GLN A 71 -14.08 -15.24 0.22
N TYR A 72 -12.88 -14.67 0.17
CA TYR A 72 -11.72 -15.17 0.92
C TYR A 72 -11.94 -15.14 2.43
N TYR A 73 -12.55 -14.08 2.95
CA TYR A 73 -12.80 -13.89 4.39
C TYR A 73 -14.17 -14.41 4.87
N GLY A 74 -15.06 -14.80 3.95
CA GLY A 74 -16.39 -15.32 4.29
C GLY A 74 -17.34 -14.24 4.83
N VAL A 75 -17.29 -13.03 4.28
CA VAL A 75 -18.12 -11.88 4.67
C VAL A 75 -18.85 -11.29 3.48
N ASP A 76 -19.83 -10.42 3.71
CA ASP A 76 -20.47 -9.66 2.64
C ASP A 76 -19.51 -8.63 2.01
N LYS A 77 -19.60 -8.41 0.70
CA LYS A 77 -18.76 -7.43 -0.02
C LYS A 77 -18.89 -6.00 0.52
N ASP A 78 -20.01 -5.69 1.16
CA ASP A 78 -20.29 -4.38 1.74
C ASP A 78 -19.60 -4.20 3.12
N MET A 79 -19.02 -5.27 3.67
CA MET A 79 -18.12 -5.25 4.83
C MET A 79 -16.64 -5.08 4.43
N ILE A 80 -16.33 -4.99 3.13
CA ILE A 80 -14.97 -4.78 2.63
C ILE A 80 -14.77 -3.34 2.18
N MET A 81 -13.80 -2.66 2.80
CA MET A 81 -13.26 -1.37 2.38
C MET A 81 -11.85 -1.56 1.83
N LEU A 82 -11.53 -0.90 0.72
CA LEU A 82 -10.21 -0.92 0.11
C LEU A 82 -9.51 0.42 0.34
N GLY A 83 -8.19 0.38 0.53
CA GLY A 83 -7.32 1.55 0.63
C GLY A 83 -5.88 1.19 0.23
N ASN A 84 -5.05 2.19 -0.04
CA ASN A 84 -3.63 2.00 -0.38
C ASN A 84 -2.81 1.82 0.90
N GLY A 85 -2.93 0.65 1.51
CA GLY A 85 -2.34 0.36 2.83
C GLY A 85 -3.26 0.77 3.97
N SER A 86 -2.95 0.32 5.18
CA SER A 86 -3.76 0.60 6.39
C SER A 86 -3.74 2.06 6.79
N ASP A 87 -2.67 2.79 6.46
CA ASP A 87 -2.52 4.20 6.85
C ASP A 87 -3.64 5.06 6.24
N GLU A 88 -3.99 4.83 4.97
CA GLU A 88 -5.11 5.54 4.31
C GLU A 88 -6.46 5.22 4.97
N LEU A 89 -6.61 4.03 5.55
CA LEU A 89 -7.86 3.61 6.18
C LEU A 89 -8.02 4.15 7.61
N ILE A 90 -6.92 4.54 8.27
CA ILE A 90 -6.89 4.97 9.67
C ILE A 90 -6.86 6.50 9.80
N GLN A 91 -6.11 7.19 8.94
CA GLN A 91 -5.90 8.64 8.99
C GLN A 91 -7.18 9.44 8.67
#